data_AF-A0A256YH41-F1
#
_entry.id   AF-A0A256YH41-F1
#
_cell.length_a   1.000
_cell.length_b   1.000
_cell.length_c   1.000
_cell.angle_alpha   90.00
_cell.angle_beta   90.00
_cell.angle_gamma   90.00
#
_symmetry.space_group_name_H-M   'P 1'
#
loop_
_entity.id
_entity.type
_entity.pdbx_description
1 polymer ?
#
loop_
_entity_poly.entity_id
_entity_poly.type
_entity_poly.pdbx_seq_one_letter_code
_entity_poly.pdbx_strand_id
1 'polypeptide(L)' 'MRTEMRITINLNKLAQRLWNERRIQLDVFILTKLIPVSNRTAKYILDKMHKLGLTVKITNETYALDPLKFMGRC' A
#
# COMPACT_ATOMS: atom_id res chain seq x y z
N MET A 1 28.43 2.71 -15.65
CA MET A 1 26.99 3.04 -15.79
C MET A 1 26.18 2.11 -14.90
N ARG A 2 25.75 2.54 -13.72
CA ARG A 2 24.73 1.85 -12.91
C ARG A 2 23.44 2.63 -13.07
N THR A 3 22.60 2.21 -14.00
CA THR A 3 21.21 2.68 -14.02
C THR A 3 20.50 1.93 -12.90
N GLU A 4 20.69 2.37 -11.65
CA GLU A 4 19.87 1.96 -10.52
C GLU A 4 18.44 2.44 -10.81
N MET A 5 17.62 1.58 -11.41
CA MET A 5 16.19 1.81 -11.50
C MET A 5 15.59 1.67 -10.09
N ARG A 6 15.72 2.73 -9.28
CA ARG A 6 15.06 2.85 -7.97
C ARG A 6 13.60 3.21 -8.21
N ILE A 7 12.73 2.20 -8.29
CA ILE A 7 11.29 2.45 -8.19
C ILE A 7 11.03 2.91 -6.76
N THR A 8 11.09 4.23 -6.54
CA THR A 8 10.76 4.85 -5.26
C THR A 8 9.23 4.92 -5.20
N ILE A 9 8.60 3.82 -4.77
CA ILE A 9 7.15 3.79 -4.58
C ILE A 9 6.84 4.68 -3.38
N ASN A 10 6.29 5.86 -3.64
CA ASN A 10 5.79 6.72 -2.58
C ASN A 10 4.52 6.07 -1.99
N LEU A 11 4.69 5.42 -0.84
CA LEU A 11 3.64 4.67 -0.15
C LEU A 11 2.44 5.56 0.21
N ASN A 12 2.66 6.84 0.52
CA ASN A 12 1.57 7.80 0.78
C ASN A 12 0.75 8.05 -0.48
N LYS A 13 1.40 8.31 -1.62
CA LYS A 13 0.72 8.55 -2.90
C LYS A 13 -0.04 7.30 -3.37
N LEU A 14 0.54 6.11 -3.15
CA LEU A 14 -0.13 4.84 -3.42
C LEU A 14 -1.37 4.67 -2.54
N ALA A 15 -1.25 4.89 -1.23
CA ALA A 15 -2.35 4.78 -0.29
C ALA A 15 -3.49 5.76 -0.62
N GLN A 16 -3.14 7.01 -0.99
CA GLN A 16 -4.10 8.03 -1.40
C GLN A 16 -4.82 7.67 -2.71
N ARG A 17 -4.10 7.11 -3.69
CA ARG A 17 -4.74 6.61 -4.92
C ARG A 17 -5.73 5.48 -4.63
N LEU A 18 -5.31 4.52 -3.81
CA LEU A 18 -6.16 3.39 -3.40
C LEU A 18 -7.41 3.87 -2.65
N TRP A 19 -7.26 4.88 -1.79
CA TRP A 19 -8.35 5.55 -1.09
C TRP A 19 -9.33 6.21 -2.07
N ASN A 20 -8.82 6.98 -3.04
CA ASN A 20 -9.65 7.63 -4.06
C ASN A 20 -10.39 6.62 -4.95
N GLU A 21 -9.77 5.47 -5.24
CA GLU A 21 -10.40 4.36 -5.96
C GLU A 21 -11.39 3.56 -5.08
N ARG A 22 -11.63 3.98 -3.82
CA ARG A 22 -12.46 3.29 -2.81
C ARG A 22 -12.03 1.84 -2.54
N ARG A 23 -10.77 1.50 -2.81
CA ARG A 23 -10.16 0.20 -2.52
C ARG A 23 -9.65 0.19 -1.09
N ILE A 24 -10.60 0.19 -0.16
CA ILE A 24 -10.33 0.28 1.28
C ILE A 24 -9.60 -0.98 1.77
N GLN A 25 -9.90 -2.15 1.20
CA GLN A 25 -9.25 -3.42 1.54
C GLN A 25 -8.07 -3.72 0.62
N LEU A 26 -6.93 -4.06 1.22
CA LEU A 26 -5.67 -4.36 0.56
C LEU A 26 -5.13 -5.70 1.04
N ASP A 27 -5.10 -6.66 0.13
CA ASP A 27 -4.38 -7.91 0.30
C ASP A 27 -3.18 -7.97 -0.67
N VAL A 28 -2.33 -8.98 -0.49
CA VAL A 28 -1.16 -9.21 -1.32
C VAL A 28 -1.54 -9.35 -2.80
N PHE A 29 -2.68 -9.96 -3.11
CA PHE A 29 -3.15 -10.24 -4.47
C PHE A 29 -3.66 -8.98 -5.18
N ILE A 30 -4.38 -8.10 -4.49
CA ILE A 30 -4.81 -6.79 -5.00
C ILE A 30 -3.58 -5.93 -5.28
N LEU A 31 -2.59 -5.95 -4.39
CA LEU A 31 -1.39 -5.13 -4.55
C LEU A 31 -0.52 -5.61 -5.72
N THR A 32 -0.37 -6.92 -5.93
CA THR A 32 0.39 -7.49 -7.05
C THR A 32 -0.31 -7.30 -8.40
N LYS A 33 -1.64 -7.15 -8.41
CA LYS A 33 -2.40 -6.74 -9.61
C LYS A 33 -2.21 -5.26 -9.96
N LEU A 34 -2.06 -4.40 -8.96
CA LEU A 34 -1.91 -2.96 -9.16
C LEU A 34 -0.48 -2.55 -9.48
N ILE A 35 0.48 -3.25 -8.89
CA ILE A 35 1.90 -3.00 -9.05
C ILE A 35 2.51 -4.36 -9.41
N PRO A 36 3.19 -4.49 -10.57
CA PRO A 36 3.82 -5.74 -10.97
C PRO A 36 5.05 -6.03 -10.09
N VAL A 37 4.80 -6.48 -8.88
CA VAL A 37 5.79 -6.87 -7.88
C VAL A 37 5.52 -8.28 -7.40
N SER A 38 6.55 -8.97 -6.92
CA SER A 38 6.39 -10.31 -6.33
C SER A 38 5.56 -10.26 -5.04
N ASN A 39 4.89 -11.35 -4.70
CA ASN A 39 4.10 -11.49 -3.46
C ASN A 39 4.90 -11.10 -2.21
N ARG A 40 6.19 -11.44 -2.16
CA ARG A 40 7.11 -11.07 -1.06
C ARG A 40 7.27 -9.55 -0.93
N THR A 41 7.44 -8.85 -2.05
CA THR A 41 7.57 -7.40 -2.11
C THR A 41 6.24 -6.72 -1.77
N ALA A 42 5.12 -7.25 -2.25
CA ALA A 42 3.80 -6.75 -1.89
C ALA A 42 3.52 -6.87 -0.38
N LYS A 43 3.85 -8.02 0.22
CA LYS A 43 3.76 -8.19 1.68
C LYS A 43 4.65 -7.20 2.42
N TYR A 44 5.87 -6.95 1.94
CA TYR A 44 6.76 -5.95 2.51
C TYR A 44 6.19 -4.53 2.43
N ILE A 45 5.57 -4.17 1.30
CA ILE A 45 4.91 -2.87 1.11
C ILE A 45 3.73 -2.72 2.08
N LEU A 46 2.87 -3.72 2.21
CA LEU A 46 1.74 -3.70 3.14
C LEU A 46 2.20 -3.57 4.60
N ASP A 47 3.23 -4.31 5.00
CA ASP A 47 3.83 -4.23 6.33
C ASP A 47 4.44 -2.84 6.59
N LYS A 48 5.10 -2.25 5.60
CA LYS A 48 5.60 -0.88 5.67
C LYS A 48 4.48 0.15 5.78
N MET A 49 3.41 0.02 4.99
CA MET A 49 2.23 0.90 5.07
C MET A 49 1.59 0.80 6.45
N HIS A 50 1.52 -0.40 7.03
CA HIS A 50 0.99 -0.63 8.36
C HIS A 50 1.85 0.04 9.44
N LYS A 51 3.18 -0.13 9.38
CA LYS A 51 4.14 0.54 10.27
C LYS A 51 4.10 2.06 10.17
N LEU A 52 3.75 2.60 9.01
CA LEU A 52 3.55 4.04 8.80
C LEU A 52 2.18 4.53 9.26
N GLY A 53 1.31 3.62 9.73
CA GLY A 53 -0.06 3.89 10.13
C GLY A 53 -0.98 4.26 8.97
N LEU A 54 -0.63 3.92 7.73
CA LEU A 54 -1.48 4.14 6.54
C LEU A 54 -2.52 3.04 6.38
N THR A 55 -2.26 1.88 6.95
CA THR A 55 -3.16 0.73 6.92
C THR A 55 -3.31 0.12 8.32
N VAL A 56 -4.51 -0.38 8.59
CA VAL A 56 -4.83 -1.19 9.76
C VAL A 56 -4.88 -2.65 9.33
N LYS A 57 -4.25 -3.52 10.11
CA LYS A 57 -4.28 -4.96 9.84
C LYS A 57 -5.65 -5.52 10.28
N ILE A 58 -6.42 -6.06 9.35
CA ILE A 58 -7.73 -6.68 9.65
C ILE A 58 -7.54 -8.17 9.96
N THR A 59 -6.76 -8.87 9.13
CA THR A 59 -6.43 -10.29 9.32
C THR A 59 -4.93 -10.50 9.10
N ASN A 60 -4.46 -11.76 9.16
CA ASN A 60 -3.05 -12.07 8.92
C ASN A 60 -2.55 -11.71 7.53
N GLU A 61 -3.44 -11.62 6.53
CA GLU A 61 -3.10 -11.39 5.13
C GLU A 61 -3.83 -10.19 4.51
N THR A 62 -4.80 -9.63 5.22
CA THR A 62 -5.62 -8.51 4.77
C THR A 62 -5.37 -7.28 5.63
N TYR A 63 -5.10 -6.18 4.96
CA TYR A 63 -5.00 -4.84 5.52
C TYR A 63 -6.18 -4.01 5.01
N ALA A 64 -6.56 -2.99 5.73
CA ALA A 64 -7.41 -1.93 5.20
C ALA A 64 -6.69 -0.59 5.32
N LEU A 65 -6.97 0.34 4.42
CA LEU A 65 -6.53 1.72 4.55
C LEU A 65 -7.13 2.33 5.82
N ASP A 66 -6.29 3.01 6.60
CA ASP A 66 -6.74 3.71 7.79
C ASP A 66 -7.50 4.98 7.38
N PRO A 67 -8.84 5.03 7.53
CA PRO A 67 -9.60 6.19 7.12
C PRO A 67 -9.17 7.44 7.89
N LEU A 68 -8.65 7.34 9.12
CA LEU A 68 -8.23 8.49 9.92
C LEU A 68 -7.04 9.23 9.29
N LYS A 69 -6.15 8.53 8.57
CA LYS A 69 -5.07 9.16 7.81
C LYS A 69 -5.56 9.93 6.58
N PHE A 70 -6.68 9.52 5.99
CA PHE A 70 -7.19 10.08 4.75
C PHE A 70 -8.40 11.02 4.95
N MET A 71 -9.12 10.93 6.07
CA MET A 71 -10.30 11.74 6.41
C MET A 71 -9.99 13.20 6.77
N GLY A 72 -8.72 13.58 6.94
CA GLY A 72 -8.31 14.94 7.33
C GLY A 72 -7.57 15.73 6.24
N ARG A 73 -7.48 15.22 5.00
CA ARG A 73 -6.78 15.86 3.88
C ARG A 73 -7.67 15.85 2.63
N CYS A 74 -8.71 16.67 2.67
CA CYS A 74 -9.50 17.08 1.51
C CYS A 74 -8.97 18.43 1.04
#